data_AF-A0A179SSY7-F1
#
_entry.id   AF-A0A179SSY7-F1
#
_cell.length_a   1.000
_cell.length_b   1.000
_cell.length_c   1.000
_cell.angle_alpha   90.00
_cell.angle_beta   90.00
_cell.angle_gamma   90.00
#
_symmetry.space_group_name_H-M   'P 1'
#
loop_
_entity.id
_entity.type
_entity.pdbx_description
1 polymer ?
#
loop_
_entity_poly.entity_id
_entity_poly.type
_entity_poly.pdbx_seq_one_letter_code
_entity_poly.pdbx_strand_id
1 'polypeptide(L)'
;MKKYYFASLLTLALILLIIFIKANTISVIDTAIGKGLYTLHDQPLVSFINWVGMLGSTVGIVTVLFVSMLLFIIFQRNVKAAVILFLSVLIGNVGNKLLKALIGRERPTFPEHIEDGFSFPSGHVMVGLLLFGMIAYYLVRVSQTIKVKQTILICTSLLLMIIGFSRLLEGEHFLTDVIGGFITGGLVLMGMISIDQVLHTKIERRKGKNDVAL
;
A
#
# COMPACT_ATOMS: atom_id res chain seq x y z
N MET A 1 6.95 17.26 -14.70
CA MET A 1 8.01 17.75 -13.78
C MET A 1 7.65 17.51 -12.31
N LYS A 2 6.55 18.06 -11.77
CA LYS A 2 6.17 17.93 -10.34
C LYS A 2 6.16 16.49 -9.78
N LYS A 3 5.62 15.51 -10.54
CA LYS A 3 5.57 14.09 -10.10
C LYS A 3 6.95 13.45 -9.92
N TYR A 4 7.94 13.84 -10.72
CA TYR A 4 9.29 13.29 -10.64
C TYR A 4 10.04 13.85 -9.43
N TYR A 5 9.88 15.14 -9.12
CA TYR A 5 10.41 15.73 -7.89
C TYR A 5 9.87 15.05 -6.63
N PHE A 6 8.56 14.79 -6.59
CA PHE A 6 7.95 14.10 -5.47
C PHE A 6 8.46 12.66 -5.32
N ALA A 7 8.60 11.91 -6.42
CA ALA A 7 9.20 10.58 -6.40
C ALA A 7 10.67 10.60 -5.93
N SER A 8 11.47 11.57 -6.38
CA SER A 8 12.85 11.73 -5.92
C SER A 8 12.92 12.04 -4.41
N LEU A 9 12.04 12.90 -3.90
CA LEU A 9 11.97 13.21 -2.47
C LEU A 9 11.60 11.99 -1.64
N LEU A 10 10.60 11.21 -2.07
CA LEU A 10 10.21 9.96 -1.41
C LEU A 10 11.34 8.92 -1.45
N THR A 11 12.08 8.84 -2.56
CA THR A 11 13.23 7.95 -2.69
C THR A 11 14.35 8.35 -1.73
N LEU A 12 14.66 9.65 -1.63
CA LEU A 12 15.63 10.17 -0.68
C LEU A 12 15.20 9.87 0.77
N ALA A 13 13.92 10.12 1.10
CA ALA A 13 13.37 9.81 2.42
C ALA A 13 13.47 8.31 2.75
N LEU A 14 13.19 7.44 1.78
CA LEU A 14 13.35 5.99 1.95
C LEU A 14 14.80 5.59 2.23
N ILE A 15 15.75 6.13 1.46
CA ILE A 15 17.18 5.84 1.65
C ILE A 15 17.65 6.29 3.03
N LEU A 16 17.31 7.51 3.44
CA LEU A 16 17.64 8.01 4.78
C LEU A 16 17.03 7.15 5.88
N LEU A 17 15.77 6.76 5.73
CA LEU A 17 15.10 5.88 6.69
C LEU A 17 15.81 4.52 6.82
N ILE A 18 16.19 3.91 5.70
CA ILE A 18 16.94 2.64 5.68
C ILE A 18 18.31 2.80 6.37
N ILE A 19 19.01 3.92 6.13
CA ILE A 19 20.29 4.22 6.79
C ILE A 19 20.10 4.31 8.30
N PHE A 20 19.10 5.06 8.78
CA PHE A 20 18.82 5.20 10.22
C PHE A 20 18.45 3.87 10.89
N ILE A 21 17.70 3.00 10.18
CA ILE A 21 17.37 1.66 10.64
C ILE A 21 18.63 0.80 10.75
N LYS A 22 19.45 0.74 9.69
CA LYS A 22 20.68 -0.06 9.67
C LYS A 22 21.74 0.44 10.66
N ALA A 23 21.79 1.74 10.92
CA ALA A 23 22.66 2.34 11.93
C ALA A 23 22.14 2.18 13.37
N ASN A 24 20.98 1.52 13.55
CA ASN A 24 20.31 1.29 14.83
C ASN A 24 19.99 2.57 15.64
N THR A 25 20.06 3.75 15.02
CA THR A 25 19.90 5.05 15.70
C THR A 25 18.45 5.32 16.10
N ILE A 26 17.49 4.76 15.37
CA ILE A 26 16.05 5.00 15.59
C ILE A 26 15.38 3.93 16.46
N SER A 27 16.06 2.82 16.73
CA SER A 27 15.49 1.64 17.40
C SER A 27 14.97 1.92 18.80
N VAL A 28 15.66 2.79 19.56
CA VAL A 28 15.23 3.21 20.91
C VAL A 28 13.88 3.94 20.84
N ILE A 29 13.72 4.85 19.89
CA ILE A 29 12.49 5.63 19.70
C ILE A 29 11.36 4.71 19.23
N ASP A 30 11.62 3.87 18.23
CA ASP A 30 10.67 2.90 17.70
C ASP A 30 10.17 1.92 18.79
N THR A 31 11.07 1.44 19.63
CA THR A 31 10.73 0.54 20.74
C THR A 31 9.92 1.26 21.82
N ALA A 32 10.27 2.50 22.16
CA ALA A 32 9.51 3.30 23.14
C ALA A 32 8.08 3.56 22.67
N ILE A 33 7.91 3.96 21.40
CA ILE A 33 6.60 4.18 20.79
C ILE A 33 5.81 2.86 20.74
N GLY A 34 6.44 1.78 20.27
CA GLY A 34 5.82 0.46 20.14
C GLY A 34 5.31 -0.08 21.48
N LYS A 35 6.13 -0.05 22.52
CA LYS A 35 5.72 -0.46 23.87
C LYS A 35 4.57 0.38 24.41
N GLY A 36 4.62 1.69 24.23
CA GLY A 36 3.55 2.59 24.66
C GLY A 36 2.22 2.27 23.99
N LEU A 37 2.21 2.08 22.66
CA LEU A 37 0.99 1.73 21.92
C LEU A 37 0.48 0.33 22.25
N TYR A 38 1.38 -0.64 22.45
CA TYR A 38 1.00 -2.02 22.79
C TYR A 38 0.26 -2.11 24.13
N THR A 39 0.46 -1.19 25.09
CA THR A 39 -0.34 -1.17 26.33
C THR A 39 -1.85 -0.98 26.11
N LEU A 40 -2.26 -0.52 24.92
CA LEU A 40 -3.66 -0.30 24.58
C LEU A 40 -4.32 -1.52 23.93
N HIS A 41 -3.59 -2.63 23.72
CA HIS A 41 -4.04 -3.75 22.88
C HIS A 41 -5.37 -4.38 23.30
N ASP A 42 -5.72 -4.36 24.60
CA ASP A 42 -6.97 -4.93 25.15
C ASP A 42 -8.20 -4.01 25.01
N GLN A 43 -8.03 -2.78 24.54
CA GLN A 43 -9.13 -1.82 24.45
C GLN A 43 -10.12 -2.19 23.33
N PRO A 44 -11.46 -2.10 23.53
CA PRO A 44 -12.44 -2.45 22.51
C PRO A 44 -12.27 -1.70 21.18
N LEU A 45 -11.86 -0.43 21.25
CA LEU A 45 -11.57 0.38 20.06
C LEU A 45 -10.38 -0.19 19.27
N VAL A 46 -9.38 -0.74 19.95
CA VAL A 46 -8.21 -1.36 19.32
C VAL A 46 -8.60 -2.66 18.62
N SER A 47 -9.49 -3.47 19.21
CA SER A 47 -10.05 -4.64 18.54
C SER A 47 -10.76 -4.29 17.24
N PHE A 48 -11.54 -3.20 17.22
CA PHE A 48 -12.17 -2.71 15.99
C PHE A 48 -11.14 -2.24 14.96
N ILE A 49 -10.12 -1.47 15.37
CA ILE A 49 -9.03 -1.01 14.50
C ILE A 49 -8.29 -2.21 13.90
N ASN A 50 -7.99 -3.23 14.70
CA ASN A 50 -7.29 -4.44 14.27
C ASN A 50 -8.14 -5.26 13.30
N TRP A 51 -9.44 -5.38 13.55
CA TRP A 51 -10.38 -6.02 12.63
C TRP A 51 -10.41 -5.33 11.26
N VAL A 52 -10.48 -4.00 11.22
CA VAL A 52 -10.34 -3.24 9.95
C VAL A 52 -8.94 -3.44 9.35
N GLY A 53 -7.92 -3.48 10.21
CA GLY A 53 -6.54 -3.77 9.86
C GLY A 53 -6.33 -5.12 9.16
N MET A 54 -7.19 -6.11 9.40
CA MET A 54 -7.15 -7.41 8.71
C MET A 54 -7.36 -7.29 7.20
N LEU A 55 -7.94 -6.18 6.71
CA LEU A 55 -8.03 -5.90 5.27
C LEU A 55 -6.65 -5.76 4.61
N GLY A 56 -5.63 -5.36 5.37
CA GLY A 56 -4.24 -5.36 4.92
C GLY A 56 -3.55 -6.73 5.00
N SER A 57 -4.16 -7.75 5.62
CA SER A 57 -3.56 -9.07 5.73
C SER A 57 -3.50 -9.78 4.38
N THR A 58 -2.71 -10.83 4.27
CA THR A 58 -2.66 -11.65 3.04
C THR A 58 -4.06 -12.13 2.64
N VAL A 59 -4.86 -12.60 3.60
CA VAL A 59 -6.24 -13.04 3.36
C VAL A 59 -7.13 -11.88 2.92
N GLY A 60 -7.05 -10.73 3.62
CA GLY A 60 -7.82 -9.54 3.29
C GLY A 60 -7.49 -9.00 1.90
N ILE A 61 -6.20 -8.86 1.58
CA ILE A 61 -5.70 -8.40 0.28
C ILE A 61 -6.16 -9.32 -0.83
N VAL A 62 -5.97 -10.64 -0.68
CA VAL A 62 -6.38 -11.61 -1.71
C VAL A 62 -7.88 -11.57 -1.93
N THR A 63 -8.67 -11.52 -0.86
CA THR A 63 -10.13 -11.47 -0.92
C THR A 63 -10.59 -10.21 -1.67
N VAL A 64 -10.14 -9.03 -1.23
CA VAL A 64 -10.52 -7.75 -1.85
C VAL A 64 -10.03 -7.65 -3.29
N LEU A 65 -8.83 -8.18 -3.60
CA LEU A 65 -8.30 -8.24 -4.96
C LEU A 65 -9.21 -9.03 -5.88
N PHE A 66 -9.54 -10.28 -5.55
CA PHE A 66 -10.38 -11.13 -6.39
C PHE A 66 -11.78 -10.53 -6.57
N VAL A 67 -12.40 -10.04 -5.49
CA VAL A 67 -13.70 -9.37 -5.58
C VAL A 67 -13.62 -8.15 -6.50
N SER A 68 -12.60 -7.29 -6.34
CA SER A 68 -12.44 -6.09 -7.17
C SER A 68 -12.17 -6.43 -8.64
N MET A 69 -11.38 -7.47 -8.92
CA MET A 69 -11.15 -7.96 -10.28
C MET A 69 -12.46 -8.43 -10.93
N LEU A 70 -13.27 -9.23 -10.22
CA LEU A 70 -14.57 -9.66 -10.70
C LEU A 70 -15.49 -8.47 -10.98
N LEU A 71 -15.55 -7.49 -10.07
CA LEU A 71 -16.36 -6.29 -10.26
C LEU A 71 -15.92 -5.47 -11.50
N PHE A 72 -14.61 -5.31 -11.72
CA PHE A 72 -14.11 -4.61 -12.90
C PHE A 72 -14.37 -5.36 -14.21
N ILE A 73 -14.32 -6.69 -14.20
CA ILE A 73 -14.61 -7.50 -15.38
C ILE A 73 -16.12 -7.50 -15.69
N ILE A 74 -16.96 -7.74 -14.69
CA ILE A 74 -18.41 -7.94 -14.88
C ILE A 74 -19.11 -6.60 -15.15
N PHE A 75 -18.88 -5.59 -14.30
CA PHE A 75 -19.64 -4.34 -14.35
C PHE A 75 -18.99 -3.27 -15.23
N GLN A 76 -17.66 -3.24 -15.31
CA GLN A 76 -16.95 -2.23 -16.12
C GLN A 76 -16.43 -2.79 -17.45
N ARG A 77 -16.56 -4.11 -17.70
CA ARG A 77 -16.00 -4.80 -18.88
C ARG A 77 -14.51 -4.48 -19.10
N ASN A 78 -13.79 -4.17 -18.03
CA ASN A 78 -12.43 -3.63 -18.08
C ASN A 78 -11.42 -4.65 -17.55
N VAL A 79 -11.14 -5.66 -18.38
CA VAL A 79 -10.14 -6.71 -18.08
C VAL A 79 -8.75 -6.11 -17.82
N LYS A 80 -8.41 -4.99 -18.49
CA LYS A 80 -7.11 -4.32 -18.30
C LYS A 80 -6.96 -3.79 -16.89
N ALA A 81 -8.00 -3.16 -16.32
CA ALA A 81 -7.97 -2.69 -14.94
C ALA A 81 -7.76 -3.85 -13.95
N ALA A 82 -8.44 -4.99 -14.17
CA ALA A 82 -8.25 -6.18 -13.36
C ALA A 82 -6.82 -6.74 -13.44
N VAL A 83 -6.23 -6.80 -14.65
CA VAL A 83 -4.85 -7.26 -14.87
C VAL A 83 -3.84 -6.31 -14.22
N ILE A 84 -3.99 -5.00 -14.42
CA ILE A 84 -3.06 -4.01 -13.82
C ILE A 84 -3.18 -4.02 -12.30
N LEU A 85 -4.40 -4.17 -11.75
CA LEU A 85 -4.60 -4.32 -10.31
C LEU A 85 -3.88 -5.56 -9.77
N PHE A 86 -4.06 -6.72 -10.41
CA PHE A 86 -3.36 -7.96 -10.06
C PHE A 86 -1.84 -7.79 -10.11
N LEU A 87 -1.31 -7.23 -11.20
CA LEU A 87 0.13 -6.98 -11.35
C LEU A 87 0.66 -6.01 -10.29
N SER A 88 -0.12 -5.00 -9.90
CA SER A 88 0.26 -4.05 -8.86
C SER A 88 0.45 -4.74 -7.51
N VAL A 89 -0.51 -5.60 -7.12
CA VAL A 89 -0.41 -6.39 -5.89
C VAL A 89 0.74 -7.40 -5.95
N LEU A 90 0.91 -8.08 -7.09
CA LEU A 90 1.99 -9.05 -7.28
C LEU A 90 3.38 -8.39 -7.16
N ILE A 91 3.60 -7.28 -7.88
CA ILE A 91 4.85 -6.51 -7.82
C ILE A 91 5.08 -5.98 -6.41
N GLY A 92 4.03 -5.48 -5.75
CA GLY A 92 4.08 -5.03 -4.36
C GLY A 92 4.54 -6.12 -3.39
N ASN A 93 3.94 -7.31 -3.48
CA ASN A 93 4.25 -8.43 -2.61
C ASN A 93 5.67 -8.96 -2.85
N VAL A 94 6.07 -9.14 -4.11
CA VAL A 94 7.44 -9.57 -4.45
C VAL A 94 8.45 -8.53 -4.00
N GLY A 95 8.20 -7.25 -4.28
CA GLY A 95 9.06 -6.15 -3.84
C GLY A 95 9.18 -6.05 -2.31
N ASN A 96 8.08 -6.25 -1.58
CA ASN A 96 8.09 -6.29 -0.12
C ASN A 96 8.99 -7.42 0.41
N LYS A 97 8.83 -8.64 -0.11
CA LYS A 97 9.65 -9.79 0.30
C LYS A 97 11.14 -9.58 0.00
N LEU A 98 11.47 -9.01 -1.15
CA LEU A 98 12.85 -8.68 -1.51
C LEU A 98 13.43 -7.64 -0.56
N LEU A 99 12.71 -6.54 -0.28
CA LEU A 99 13.17 -5.51 0.64
C LEU A 99 13.34 -6.06 2.07
N LYS A 100 12.41 -6.92 2.51
CA LYS A 100 12.53 -7.64 3.78
C LYS A 100 13.82 -8.45 3.86
N ALA A 101 14.11 -9.25 2.84
CA ALA A 101 15.33 -10.06 2.80
C ALA A 101 16.63 -9.22 2.75
N LEU A 102 16.62 -8.09 2.03
CA LEU A 102 17.78 -7.20 1.91
C LEU A 102 18.06 -6.42 3.21
N ILE A 103 17.00 -5.98 3.89
CA ILE A 103 17.13 -5.11 5.07
C ILE A 103 17.27 -5.95 6.33
N GLY A 104 16.61 -7.11 6.41
CA GLY A 104 16.83 -8.07 7.49
C GLY A 104 16.52 -7.53 8.88
N ARG A 105 15.54 -6.61 9.00
CA ARG A 105 15.19 -6.01 10.30
C ARG A 105 14.33 -6.96 11.11
N GLU A 106 14.73 -7.23 12.35
CA GLU A 106 13.97 -8.04 13.30
C GLU A 106 12.68 -7.33 13.75
N ARG A 107 11.64 -8.13 14.09
CA ARG A 107 10.37 -7.61 14.61
C ARG A 107 10.49 -7.13 16.06
N PRO A 108 9.54 -6.33 16.54
CA PRO A 108 9.49 -5.97 17.95
C PRO A 108 9.25 -7.19 18.84
N THR A 109 9.91 -7.26 20.00
CA THR A 109 9.90 -8.44 20.89
C THR A 109 8.93 -8.33 22.08
N PHE A 110 8.14 -7.26 22.14
CA PHE A 110 7.19 -7.02 23.21
C PHE A 110 5.80 -7.70 23.05
N PRO A 111 5.33 -8.14 21.87
CA PRO A 111 4.15 -8.98 21.76
C PRO A 111 4.43 -10.42 22.21
N GLU A 112 3.43 -11.11 22.75
CA GLU A 112 3.55 -12.52 23.17
C GLU A 112 3.58 -13.51 21.99
N HIS A 113 2.96 -13.14 20.86
CA HIS A 113 3.00 -13.89 19.61
C HIS A 113 3.56 -12.97 18.53
N ILE A 114 4.53 -13.48 17.76
CA ILE A 114 5.19 -12.74 16.69
C ILE A 114 5.05 -13.58 15.43
N GLU A 115 4.55 -12.98 14.34
CA GLU A 115 4.61 -13.63 13.04
C GLU A 115 6.08 -13.79 12.58
N ASP A 116 6.39 -14.93 11.97
CA ASP A 116 7.71 -15.17 11.41
C ASP A 116 8.13 -14.14 10.33
N GLY A 117 9.44 -13.89 10.27
CA GLY A 117 10.09 -13.09 9.24
C GLY A 117 10.36 -11.61 9.60
N PHE A 118 10.99 -10.88 8.67
CA PHE A 118 11.47 -9.52 8.90
C PHE A 118 10.36 -8.47 8.98
N SER A 119 10.61 -7.40 9.73
CA SER A 119 9.63 -6.34 10.00
C SER A 119 9.55 -5.28 8.88
N PHE A 120 10.68 -4.85 8.33
CA PHE A 120 10.74 -3.72 7.40
C PHE A 120 10.75 -4.15 5.92
N PRO A 121 9.95 -3.50 5.04
CA PRO A 121 8.84 -2.60 5.36
C PRO A 121 7.56 -3.38 5.66
N SER A 122 6.58 -2.74 6.29
CA SER A 122 5.30 -3.40 6.59
C SER A 122 4.56 -3.81 5.32
N GLY A 123 4.32 -5.12 5.17
CA GLY A 123 3.63 -5.70 4.01
C GLY A 123 2.15 -5.32 3.96
N HIS A 124 1.48 -5.30 5.13
CA HIS A 124 0.10 -4.88 5.26
C HIS A 124 -0.13 -3.47 4.71
N VAL A 125 0.82 -2.57 5.00
CA VAL A 125 0.76 -1.17 4.56
C VAL A 125 1.18 -1.04 3.10
N MET A 126 2.33 -1.60 2.71
CA MET A 126 2.88 -1.45 1.36
C MET A 126 1.94 -2.06 0.30
N VAL A 127 1.50 -3.31 0.50
CA VAL A 127 0.66 -4.03 -0.47
C VAL A 127 -0.79 -3.56 -0.36
N GLY A 128 -1.27 -3.25 0.85
CA GLY A 128 -2.57 -2.61 1.06
C GLY A 128 -2.69 -1.28 0.32
N LEU A 129 -1.66 -0.42 0.40
CA LEU A 129 -1.61 0.85 -0.35
C LEU A 129 -1.71 0.63 -1.86
N LEU A 130 -1.07 -0.40 -2.39
CA LEU A 130 -1.15 -0.72 -3.81
C LEU A 130 -2.55 -1.19 -4.21
N LEU A 131 -3.16 -2.08 -3.44
CA LEU A 131 -4.50 -2.57 -3.69
C LEU A 131 -5.55 -1.45 -3.60
N PHE A 132 -5.68 -0.84 -2.42
CA PHE A 132 -6.70 0.18 -2.17
C PHE A 132 -6.44 1.47 -2.95
N GLY A 133 -5.17 1.83 -3.15
CA GLY A 133 -4.79 2.98 -3.96
C GLY A 133 -5.13 2.80 -5.45
N MET A 134 -4.89 1.62 -6.03
CA MET A 134 -5.29 1.33 -7.42
C MET A 134 -6.81 1.26 -7.57
N ILE A 135 -7.53 0.68 -6.61
CA ILE A 135 -9.00 0.70 -6.61
C ILE A 135 -9.50 2.15 -6.57
N ALA A 136 -8.99 2.97 -5.66
CA ALA A 136 -9.35 4.38 -5.54
C ALA A 136 -9.04 5.15 -6.83
N TYR A 137 -7.89 4.89 -7.46
CA TYR A 137 -7.52 5.46 -8.75
C TYR A 137 -8.56 5.18 -9.84
N TYR A 138 -9.00 3.92 -9.98
CA TYR A 138 -10.01 3.57 -10.98
C TYR A 138 -11.38 4.17 -10.64
N LEU A 139 -11.79 4.16 -9.37
CA LEU A 139 -13.05 4.78 -8.93
C LEU A 139 -13.07 6.29 -9.17
N VAL A 140 -11.97 6.99 -8.89
CA VAL A 140 -11.83 8.43 -9.17
C VAL A 140 -11.92 8.71 -10.67
N ARG A 141 -11.39 7.84 -11.52
CA ARG A 141 -11.45 8.01 -12.99
C ARG A 141 -12.87 7.90 -13.55
N VAL A 142 -13.70 7.01 -13.01
CA VAL A 142 -15.10 6.85 -13.48
C VAL A 142 -16.07 7.82 -12.80
N SER A 143 -15.64 8.50 -11.73
CA SER A 143 -16.46 9.45 -10.98
C SER A 143 -16.63 10.79 -11.72
N GLN A 144 -17.86 11.31 -11.74
CA GLN A 144 -18.20 12.54 -12.47
C GLN A 144 -18.01 13.82 -11.63
N THR A 145 -18.25 13.76 -10.32
CA THR A 145 -18.23 14.96 -9.46
C THR A 145 -16.95 15.06 -8.63
N ILE A 146 -16.51 16.29 -8.35
CA ILE A 146 -15.34 16.55 -7.50
C ILE A 146 -15.56 16.04 -6.07
N LYS A 147 -16.79 16.16 -5.56
CA LYS A 147 -17.16 15.69 -4.21
C LYS A 147 -16.95 14.19 -4.07
N VAL A 148 -17.44 13.39 -5.03
CA VAL A 148 -17.25 11.92 -5.00
C VAL A 148 -15.77 11.56 -5.06
N LYS A 149 -14.99 12.23 -5.92
CA LYS A 149 -13.53 12.02 -5.99
C LYS A 149 -12.84 12.31 -4.66
N GLN A 150 -13.19 13.42 -4.01
CA GLN A 150 -12.65 13.79 -2.71
C GLN A 150 -13.04 12.78 -1.63
N THR A 151 -14.31 12.35 -1.59
CA THR A 151 -14.78 11.33 -0.65
C THR A 151 -14.01 10.03 -0.82
N ILE A 152 -13.82 9.54 -2.04
CA ILE A 152 -13.04 8.32 -2.31
C ILE A 152 -11.62 8.48 -1.75
N LEU A 153 -10.94 9.58 -2.08
CA LEU A 153 -9.57 9.81 -1.63
C LEU A 153 -9.46 9.90 -0.10
N ILE A 154 -10.40 10.60 0.56
CA ILE A 154 -10.44 10.72 2.02
C ILE A 154 -10.68 9.36 2.66
N CYS A 155 -11.70 8.62 2.23
CA CYS A 155 -12.04 7.30 2.77
C CYS A 155 -10.89 6.30 2.58
N THR A 156 -10.26 6.26 1.40
CA THR A 156 -9.10 5.40 1.16
C THR A 156 -7.91 5.80 2.03
N SER A 157 -7.65 7.09 2.21
CA SER A 157 -6.56 7.56 3.07
C SER A 157 -6.80 7.18 4.54
N LEU A 158 -8.03 7.36 5.04
CA LEU A 158 -8.42 6.95 6.39
C LEU A 158 -8.27 5.44 6.59
N LEU A 159 -8.77 4.63 5.65
CA LEU A 159 -8.62 3.18 5.70
C LEU A 159 -7.14 2.76 5.78
N LEU A 160 -6.30 3.35 4.95
CA LEU A 160 -4.87 3.04 4.92
C LEU A 160 -4.16 3.47 6.21
N MET A 161 -4.53 4.60 6.79
CA MET A 161 -4.04 4.99 8.12
C MET A 161 -4.48 4.00 9.19
N ILE A 162 -5.73 3.55 9.20
CA ILE A 162 -6.23 2.53 10.15
C ILE A 162 -5.44 1.23 9.99
N ILE A 163 -5.19 0.78 8.76
CA ILE A 163 -4.34 -0.40 8.49
C ILE A 163 -2.92 -0.19 9.05
N GLY A 164 -2.32 0.98 8.84
CA GLY A 164 -1.01 1.30 9.41
C GLY A 164 -1.00 1.29 10.94
N PHE A 165 -1.98 1.94 11.57
CA PHE A 165 -2.11 2.02 13.03
C PHE A 165 -2.37 0.66 13.67
N SER A 166 -3.19 -0.20 13.05
CA SER A 166 -3.44 -1.55 13.57
C SER A 166 -2.15 -2.35 13.77
N ARG A 167 -1.17 -2.21 12.87
CA ARG A 167 0.12 -2.89 12.96
C ARG A 167 1.01 -2.38 14.10
N LEU A 168 0.84 -1.12 14.50
CA LEU A 168 1.52 -0.56 15.65
C LEU A 168 0.89 -1.02 16.96
N LEU A 169 -0.45 -1.11 16.99
CA LEU A 169 -1.22 -1.52 18.16
C LEU A 169 -1.08 -3.01 18.46
N GLU A 170 -1.02 -3.84 17.42
CA GLU A 170 -0.68 -5.27 17.54
C GLU A 170 0.79 -5.50 17.91
N GLY A 171 1.65 -4.47 17.76
CA GLY A 171 3.07 -4.58 18.07
C GLY A 171 3.89 -5.38 17.06
N GLU A 172 3.30 -5.76 15.93
CA GLU A 172 3.95 -6.53 14.85
C GLU A 172 5.00 -5.72 14.07
N HIS A 173 4.88 -4.39 14.09
CA HIS A 173 5.72 -3.49 13.32
C HIS A 173 6.11 -2.24 14.11
N PHE A 174 7.31 -1.74 13.83
CA PHE A 174 7.73 -0.42 14.31
C PHE A 174 7.08 0.70 13.48
N LEU A 175 7.04 1.92 14.04
CA LEU A 175 6.51 3.11 13.35
C LEU A 175 7.22 3.33 12.00
N THR A 176 8.55 3.20 12.01
CA THR A 176 9.35 3.32 10.79
C THR A 176 9.08 2.23 9.76
N ASP A 177 8.64 1.03 10.14
CA ASP A 177 8.24 -0.02 9.19
C ASP A 177 6.96 0.35 8.45
N VAL A 178 6.01 0.98 9.15
CA VAL A 178 4.76 1.50 8.60
C VAL A 178 5.04 2.68 7.66
N ILE A 179 5.87 3.64 8.09
CA ILE A 179 6.29 4.77 7.25
C ILE A 179 7.03 4.25 5.99
N GLY A 180 7.95 3.31 6.15
CA GLY A 180 8.64 2.67 5.04
C GLY A 180 7.68 1.97 4.08
N GLY A 181 6.65 1.31 4.60
CA GLY A 181 5.57 0.72 3.81
C GLY A 181 4.79 1.75 2.97
N PHE A 182 4.43 2.89 3.56
CA PHE A 182 3.77 3.98 2.83
C PHE A 182 4.65 4.58 1.73
N ILE A 183 5.93 4.83 2.03
CA ILE A 183 6.87 5.42 1.06
C ILE A 183 7.12 4.46 -0.11
N THR A 184 7.46 3.21 0.18
CA THR A 184 7.72 2.18 -0.84
C THR A 184 6.48 1.87 -1.67
N GLY A 185 5.33 1.65 -1.02
CA GLY A 185 4.06 1.41 -1.71
C GLY A 185 3.65 2.61 -2.56
N GLY A 186 3.87 3.84 -2.08
CA GLY A 186 3.57 5.07 -2.82
C GLY A 186 4.42 5.23 -4.08
N LEU A 187 5.73 4.94 -4.00
CA LEU A 187 6.63 4.92 -5.16
C LEU A 187 6.16 3.92 -6.22
N VAL A 188 5.84 2.69 -5.80
CA VAL A 188 5.36 1.64 -6.71
C VAL A 188 4.00 2.02 -7.29
N LEU A 189 3.08 2.57 -6.49
CA LEU A 189 1.76 3.00 -6.93
C LEU A 189 1.86 4.09 -8.01
N MET A 190 2.72 5.09 -7.83
CA MET A 190 2.98 6.11 -8.86
C MET A 190 3.51 5.51 -10.17
N GLY A 191 4.36 4.48 -10.06
CA GLY A 191 4.84 3.70 -11.20
C GLY A 191 3.70 2.99 -11.92
N MET A 192 2.87 2.24 -11.19
CA MET A 192 1.73 1.49 -11.73
C MET A 192 0.69 2.40 -12.39
N ILE A 193 0.37 3.54 -11.77
CA ILE A 193 -0.51 4.56 -12.35
C ILE A 193 0.09 5.12 -13.64
N SER A 194 1.40 5.36 -13.68
CA SER A 194 2.07 5.86 -14.89
C SER A 194 2.04 4.81 -16.01
N ILE A 195 2.22 3.53 -15.68
CA ILE A 195 2.10 2.41 -16.63
C ILE A 195 0.68 2.35 -17.19
N ASP A 196 -0.35 2.39 -16.34
CA ASP A 196 -1.76 2.39 -16.77
C ASP A 196 -2.06 3.54 -17.73
N GLN A 197 -1.61 4.76 -17.41
CA GLN A 197 -1.80 5.94 -18.26
C GLN A 197 -1.15 5.77 -19.65
N VAL A 198 0.07 5.24 -19.70
CA VAL A 198 0.79 4.99 -20.97
C VAL A 198 0.11 3.89 -21.78
N LEU A 199 -0.34 2.82 -21.15
CA LEU A 199 -1.06 1.73 -21.83
C LEU A 199 -2.40 2.21 -22.37
N HIS A 200 -3.15 3.00 -21.61
CA HIS A 200 -4.43 3.56 -22.04
C HIS A 200 -4.26 4.44 -23.30
N THR A 201 -3.31 5.39 -23.28
CA THR A 201 -3.07 6.29 -24.41
C THR A 201 -2.58 5.57 -25.67
N LYS A 202 -1.73 4.55 -25.54
CA LYS A 202 -1.28 3.74 -26.69
C LYS A 202 -2.42 2.95 -27.33
N ILE A 203 -3.36 2.44 -26.55
CA ILE A 203 -4.45 1.63 -27.08
C ILE A 203 -5.48 2.49 -27.82
N GLU A 204 -5.84 3.64 -27.27
CA GLU A 204 -6.74 4.59 -27.95
C GLU A 204 -6.16 5.07 -29.29
N ARG A 205 -4.85 5.38 -29.33
CA ARG A 205 -4.16 5.73 -30.59
C ARG A 205 -4.16 4.61 -31.63
N ARG A 206 -4.13 3.34 -31.23
CA ARG A 206 -4.17 2.20 -32.16
C ARG A 206 -5.56 2.00 -32.75
N LYS A 207 -6.62 2.14 -31.94
CA LYS A 207 -8.00 2.08 -32.42
C LYS A 207 -8.28 3.16 -33.46
N GLY A 208 -7.98 4.42 -33.15
CA GLY A 208 -8.19 5.52 -34.09
C GLY A 208 -7.37 5.44 -35.38
N LYS A 209 -6.22 4.73 -35.40
CA LYS A 209 -5.48 4.46 -36.65
C LYS A 209 -6.14 3.38 -37.51
N ASN A 210 -6.74 2.36 -36.90
CA ASN A 210 -7.43 1.30 -37.62
C ASN A 210 -8.76 1.81 -38.20
N ASP A 211 -9.43 2.73 -37.52
CA ASP A 211 -10.70 3.32 -37.98
C ASP A 211 -10.53 4.26 -39.18
N VAL A 212 -9.33 4.85 -39.37
CA VAL A 212 -9.01 5.73 -40.53
C VAL A 212 -8.46 4.94 -41.73
N ALA A 213 -8.09 3.68 -41.53
CA ALA A 213 -7.55 2.80 -42.57
C ALA A 213 -8.62 1.94 -43.29
N LEU A 214 -9.89 2.10 -42.91
CA LEU A 214 -11.07 1.48 -43.51
C LEU A 214 -11.92 2.54 -44.23
#